data_AF-A0A7G8ENI3-F1
#
_entry.id   AF-A0A7G8ENI3-F1
#
_cell.length_a   1.000
_cell.length_b   1.000
_cell.length_c   1.000
_cell.angle_alpha   90.00
_cell.angle_beta   90.00
_cell.angle_gamma   90.00
#
_symmetry.space_group_name_H-M   'P 1'
#
loop_
_entity.id
_entity.type
_entity.pdbx_description
1 polymer ?
#
loop_
_entity_poly.entity_id
_entity_poly.type
_entity_poly.pdbx_seq_one_letter_code
_entity_poly.pdbx_strand_id
1 'polypeptide(L)'
;MAAELAREGMTQSSTLTCTWRHGDAEALRIALSIPVTSSALAALNREMAQLQTHYPTGVCTAQGHLDAIAALDQQLAALTPAEVNGPVRTKRKGVAGGVVPNPLPLSKLAVVEYATELLLEDTESEWNPAGPSPAVVLGKHRSQHIGQLALLLPRLSNWRVIDADPFQGTLVRS
;
A
#
# COMPACT_ATOMS: atom_id res chain seq x y z
N MET A 1 -15.89 -11.59 64.16
CA MET A 1 -16.60 -12.23 63.03
C MET A 1 -17.23 -11.13 62.19
N ALA A 2 -17.04 -10.98 60.89
CA ALA A 2 -16.18 -11.59 59.89
C ALA A 2 -16.59 -10.86 58.60
N ALA A 3 -15.74 -9.98 58.04
CA ALA A 3 -15.91 -9.44 56.68
C ALA A 3 -14.71 -8.55 56.29
N GLU A 4 -13.50 -9.08 56.41
CA GLU A 4 -12.33 -8.49 55.78
C GLU A 4 -11.53 -9.67 55.25
N LEU A 5 -11.53 -9.86 53.92
CA LEU A 5 -10.53 -10.58 53.13
C LEU A 5 -11.04 -10.78 51.69
N ALA A 6 -10.15 -10.50 50.73
CA ALA A 6 -10.17 -10.92 49.33
C ALA A 6 -10.91 -10.05 48.29
N ARG A 7 -10.58 -8.75 48.23
CA ARG A 7 -10.56 -8.01 46.95
C ARG A 7 -9.16 -7.46 46.65
N GLU A 8 -8.16 -8.33 46.74
CA GLU A 8 -6.79 -8.07 46.26
C GLU A 8 -6.49 -9.05 45.12
N GLY A 9 -6.92 -8.69 43.93
CA GLY A 9 -6.72 -9.52 42.74
C GLY A 9 -6.99 -8.72 41.48
N MET A 10 -6.52 -7.49 41.38
CA MET A 10 -6.71 -6.70 40.15
C MET A 10 -5.66 -5.59 39.94
N THR A 11 -4.38 -5.86 40.18
CA THR A 11 -3.27 -5.03 39.65
C THR A 11 -2.00 -5.86 39.45
N GLN A 12 -2.11 -7.04 38.81
CA GLN A 12 -0.96 -7.51 38.04
C GLN A 12 -0.91 -6.71 36.74
N SER A 13 -0.46 -5.45 36.83
CA SER A 13 0.26 -4.84 35.72
C SER A 13 1.53 -5.65 35.57
N SER A 14 1.41 -6.82 34.93
CA SER A 14 2.55 -7.53 34.40
C SER A 14 3.27 -6.50 33.56
N THR A 15 4.42 -6.03 34.03
CA THR A 15 5.34 -5.26 33.22
C THR A 15 5.76 -6.20 32.10
N LEU A 16 4.92 -6.28 31.06
CA LEU A 16 5.24 -6.95 29.82
C LEU A 16 6.44 -6.18 29.28
N THR A 17 7.62 -6.69 29.56
CA THR A 17 8.85 -6.28 28.92
C THR A 17 8.74 -6.76 27.48
N CYS A 18 8.09 -5.96 26.63
CA CYS A 18 8.05 -6.22 25.22
C CYS A 18 9.48 -6.19 24.70
N THR A 19 9.91 -7.32 24.18
CA THR A 19 11.22 -7.52 23.57
C THR A 19 11.01 -7.89 22.12
N TRP A 20 11.97 -7.51 21.27
CA TRP A 20 11.91 -7.85 19.85
C TRP A 20 11.99 -9.37 19.66
N ARG A 21 11.11 -9.92 18.82
CA ARG A 21 11.12 -11.32 18.39
C ARG A 21 12.18 -11.50 17.29
N HIS A 22 12.65 -12.73 17.11
CA HIS A 22 13.70 -13.05 16.13
C HIS A 22 13.33 -12.67 14.66
N GLY A 23 12.04 -12.54 14.35
CA GLY A 23 11.54 -12.12 13.02
C GLY A 23 11.19 -10.64 12.88
N ASP A 24 11.14 -9.86 13.96
CA ASP A 24 10.62 -8.48 13.91
C ASP A 24 11.53 -7.55 13.10
N ALA A 25 12.85 -7.79 13.13
CA ALA A 25 13.81 -7.01 12.34
C ALA A 25 13.53 -7.17 10.83
N GLU A 26 13.33 -8.40 10.37
CA GLU A 26 13.05 -8.68 8.96
C GLU A 26 11.66 -8.15 8.57
N ALA A 27 10.66 -8.30 9.44
CA ALA A 27 9.33 -7.77 9.22
C ALA A 27 9.33 -6.23 9.12
N LEU A 28 10.06 -5.53 9.99
CA LEU A 28 10.26 -4.08 9.91
C LEU A 28 10.96 -3.67 8.63
N ARG A 29 12.02 -4.40 8.25
CA ARG A 29 12.76 -4.16 7.01
C ARG A 29 11.84 -4.23 5.79
N ILE A 30 11.01 -5.27 5.70
CA ILE A 30 10.05 -5.45 4.61
C ILE A 30 8.95 -4.38 4.66
N ALA A 31 8.35 -4.14 5.81
CA ALA A 31 7.25 -3.18 5.98
C ALA A 31 7.67 -1.74 5.64
N LEU A 32 8.89 -1.35 6.01
CA LEU A 32 9.44 -0.02 5.77
C LEU A 32 10.19 0.09 4.44
N SER A 33 10.27 -0.98 3.64
CA SER A 33 11.05 -1.03 2.39
C SER A 33 12.51 -0.61 2.58
N ILE A 34 13.14 -1.09 3.65
CA ILE A 34 14.54 -0.82 3.96
C ILE A 34 15.43 -1.74 3.10
N PRO A 35 16.45 -1.20 2.40
CA PRO A 35 17.32 -1.99 1.55
C PRO A 35 18.20 -2.95 2.35
N VAL A 36 18.55 -4.10 1.76
CA VAL A 36 19.43 -5.11 2.37
C VAL A 36 20.90 -4.71 2.20
N THR A 37 21.27 -3.58 2.79
CA THR A 37 22.67 -3.11 2.84
C THR A 37 23.20 -3.20 4.27
N SER A 38 24.49 -3.43 4.46
CA SER A 38 25.10 -3.57 5.79
C SER A 38 24.86 -2.32 6.67
N SER A 39 24.93 -1.12 6.08
CA SER A 39 24.66 0.15 6.76
C SER A 39 23.19 0.31 7.16
N ALA A 40 22.25 -0.05 6.29
CA ALA A 40 20.82 0.03 6.59
C ALA A 40 20.41 -0.98 7.69
N LEU A 41 20.93 -2.20 7.64
CA LEU A 41 20.68 -3.22 8.67
C LEU A 41 21.30 -2.83 10.02
N ALA A 42 22.50 -2.24 10.02
CA ALA A 42 23.10 -1.71 11.23
C ALA A 42 22.27 -0.56 11.84
N ALA A 43 21.75 0.34 10.99
CA ALA A 43 20.85 1.41 11.43
C ALA A 43 19.55 0.86 12.01
N LEU A 44 18.92 -0.13 11.36
CA LEU A 44 17.73 -0.82 11.85
C LEU A 44 17.96 -1.41 13.25
N ASN A 45 19.00 -2.24 13.41
CA ASN A 45 19.31 -2.88 14.69
C ASN A 45 19.58 -1.85 15.79
N ARG A 46 20.26 -0.74 15.45
CA ARG A 46 20.54 0.34 16.39
C ARG A 46 19.25 1.03 16.86
N GLU A 47 18.34 1.32 15.96
CA GLU A 47 17.07 1.96 16.30
C GLU A 47 16.14 1.03 17.08
N MET A 48 16.10 -0.26 16.72
CA MET A 48 15.39 -1.28 17.50
C MET A 48 15.93 -1.36 18.93
N ALA A 49 17.25 -1.40 19.11
CA ALA A 49 17.86 -1.40 20.44
C ALA A 49 17.55 -0.10 21.21
N GLN A 50 17.64 1.06 20.56
CA GLN A 50 17.29 2.34 21.19
C GLN A 50 15.83 2.40 21.62
N LEU A 51 14.89 1.94 20.78
CA LEU A 51 13.48 1.90 21.12
C LEU A 51 13.24 0.99 22.33
N GLN A 52 13.86 -0.19 22.35
CA GLN A 52 13.72 -1.12 23.47
C GLN A 52 14.29 -0.56 24.78
N THR A 53 15.43 0.15 24.73
CA THR A 53 16.05 0.74 25.92
C THR A 53 15.26 1.93 26.47
N HIS A 54 14.78 2.82 25.60
CA HIS A 54 14.20 4.10 26.05
C HIS A 54 12.66 4.06 26.13
N TYR A 55 12.01 3.24 25.31
CA TYR A 55 10.55 3.19 25.16
C TYR A 55 10.06 1.74 24.94
N PRO A 56 10.12 0.87 25.95
CA PRO A 56 9.75 -0.55 25.81
C PRO A 56 8.27 -0.75 25.42
N THR A 57 7.38 0.17 25.80
CA THR A 57 5.99 0.17 25.34
C THR A 57 5.87 0.41 23.83
N GLY A 58 6.80 1.17 23.25
CA GLY A 58 6.90 1.39 21.80
C GLY A 58 7.23 0.10 21.03
N VAL A 59 7.95 -0.84 21.65
CA VAL A 59 8.20 -2.18 21.09
C VAL A 59 6.89 -2.97 20.99
N CYS A 60 6.04 -2.94 22.02
CA CYS A 60 4.73 -3.60 21.97
C CYS A 60 3.86 -3.03 20.84
N THR A 61 3.82 -1.69 20.72
CA THR A 61 3.05 -1.01 19.68
C THR A 61 3.56 -1.34 18.28
N ALA A 62 4.88 -1.35 18.10
CA ALA A 62 5.49 -1.73 16.84
C ALA A 62 5.14 -3.19 16.46
N GLN A 63 5.22 -4.11 17.41
CA GLN A 63 4.82 -5.50 17.21
C GLN A 63 3.34 -5.63 16.82
N GLY A 64 2.45 -4.91 17.50
CA GLY A 64 1.03 -4.88 17.14
C GLY A 64 0.78 -4.37 15.72
N HIS A 65 1.55 -3.39 15.25
CA HIS A 65 1.48 -2.92 13.86
C HIS A 65 2.06 -3.93 12.86
N LEU A 66 3.14 -4.64 13.21
CA LEU A 66 3.68 -5.72 12.37
C LEU A 66 2.70 -6.88 12.23
N ASP A 67 2.10 -7.30 13.35
CA ASP A 67 1.08 -8.36 13.37
C ASP A 67 -0.16 -7.95 12.53
N ALA A 68 -0.59 -6.69 12.61
CA ALA A 68 -1.68 -6.16 11.79
C ALA A 68 -1.33 -6.10 10.28
N ILE A 69 -0.10 -5.69 9.93
CA ILE A 69 0.37 -5.70 8.53
C ILE A 69 0.39 -7.13 8.00
N ALA A 70 0.89 -8.10 8.76
CA ALA A 70 0.90 -9.50 8.34
C ALA A 70 -0.53 -10.03 8.09
N ALA A 71 -1.49 -9.68 8.95
CA ALA A 71 -2.89 -10.04 8.75
C ALA A 71 -3.51 -9.38 7.50
N LEU A 72 -3.16 -8.12 7.20
CA LEU A 72 -3.60 -7.43 5.99
C LEU A 72 -2.95 -8.03 4.73
N ASP A 73 -1.68 -8.41 4.79
CA ASP A 73 -0.96 -9.04 3.68
C ASP A 73 -1.56 -10.42 3.35
N GLN A 74 -1.99 -11.17 4.36
CA GLN A 74 -2.74 -12.42 4.17
C GLN A 74 -4.09 -12.17 3.50
N GLN A 75 -4.83 -11.14 3.93
CA GLN A 75 -6.11 -10.78 3.30
C GLN A 75 -5.92 -10.35 1.84
N LEU A 76 -4.89 -9.54 1.56
CA LEU A 76 -4.54 -9.11 0.21
C LEU A 76 -4.16 -10.30 -0.69
N ALA A 77 -3.40 -11.26 -0.17
CA ALA A 77 -3.03 -12.48 -0.90
C ALA A 77 -4.23 -13.42 -1.14
N ALA A 78 -5.25 -13.36 -0.28
CA ALA A 78 -6.47 -14.16 -0.41
C ALA A 78 -7.50 -13.54 -1.38
N LEU A 79 -7.32 -12.29 -1.81
CA LEU A 79 -8.23 -11.64 -2.76
C LEU A 79 -8.22 -12.35 -4.12
N THR A 80 -9.41 -12.53 -4.68
CA THR A 80 -9.57 -13.05 -6.03
C THR A 80 -9.21 -11.98 -7.07
N PRO A 81 -8.83 -12.35 -8.30
CA PRO A 81 -8.53 -11.39 -9.37
C PRO A 81 -9.67 -10.41 -9.66
N ALA A 82 -10.93 -10.80 -9.42
CA ALA A 82 -12.10 -9.94 -9.57
C ALA A 82 -12.20 -8.86 -8.48
N GLU A 83 -11.73 -9.16 -7.27
CA GLU A 83 -11.71 -8.22 -6.14
C GLU A 83 -10.50 -7.28 -6.19
N VAL A 84 -9.39 -7.74 -6.79
CA VAL A 84 -8.21 -6.91 -7.07
C VAL A 84 -8.49 -5.93 -8.21
N ASN A 85 -9.05 -6.43 -9.32
CA ASN A 85 -9.39 -5.66 -10.51
C ASN A 85 -10.87 -5.24 -10.51
N GLY A 86 -11.35 -4.69 -9.40
CA GLY A 86 -12.69 -4.09 -9.35
C GLY A 86 -12.89 -3.21 -10.59
N PRO A 87 -14.02 -3.35 -11.31
CA PRO A 87 -14.09 -3.07 -12.73
C PRO A 87 -13.81 -1.60 -13.03
N VAL A 88 -12.62 -1.29 -13.55
CA VAL A 88 -12.41 -0.12 -14.40
C VAL A 88 -13.03 -0.50 -15.74
N ARG A 89 -14.32 -0.19 -15.91
CA ARG A 89 -14.97 -0.39 -17.21
C ARG A 89 -14.30 0.54 -18.22
N THR A 90 -13.31 0.02 -18.93
CA THR A 90 -12.79 0.65 -20.13
C THR A 90 -13.82 0.41 -21.22
N LYS A 91 -14.77 1.34 -21.39
CA LYS A 91 -15.60 1.33 -22.59
C LYS A 91 -14.76 1.81 -23.74
N ARG A 92 -14.31 0.88 -24.58
CA ARG A 92 -13.88 1.22 -25.94
C ARG A 92 -15.14 1.62 -26.69
N LYS A 93 -15.28 2.88 -27.06
CA LYS A 93 -16.19 3.26 -28.14
C LYS A 93 -15.55 2.79 -29.45
N GLY A 94 -15.51 1.48 -29.67
CA GLY A 94 -15.55 0.99 -31.04
C GLY A 94 -16.83 1.59 -31.60
N VAL A 95 -16.71 2.51 -32.57
CA VAL A 95 -17.86 3.12 -33.24
C VAL A 95 -18.84 1.99 -33.54
N ALA A 96 -19.99 2.02 -32.87
CA ALA A 96 -21.01 1.02 -33.03
C ALA A 96 -21.48 1.07 -34.49
N GLY A 97 -21.08 0.06 -35.24
CA GLY A 97 -21.37 -0.07 -36.67
C GLY A 97 -20.28 0.57 -37.53
N GLY A 98 -19.59 -0.26 -38.31
CA GLY A 98 -18.77 0.17 -39.43
C GLY A 98 -19.61 0.87 -40.50
N VAL A 99 -20.04 2.10 -40.22
CA VAL A 99 -20.72 2.95 -41.18
C VAL A 99 -19.63 3.57 -42.04
N VAL A 100 -19.49 3.00 -43.24
CA VAL A 100 -18.67 3.54 -44.31
C VAL A 100 -19.19 4.95 -44.64
N PRO A 101 -18.34 5.99 -44.63
CA PRO A 101 -18.77 7.35 -44.97
C PRO A 101 -19.36 7.37 -46.39
N ASN A 102 -20.55 7.96 -46.53
CA ASN A 102 -21.20 8.20 -47.82
C ASN A 102 -21.53 9.70 -47.94
N PRO A 103 -20.91 10.45 -48.87
CA PRO A 103 -19.96 9.98 -49.87
C PRO A 103 -18.61 9.60 -49.28
N LEU A 104 -17.91 8.68 -49.97
CA LEU A 104 -16.56 8.29 -49.62
C LEU A 104 -15.61 9.50 -49.72
N PRO A 105 -14.62 9.62 -48.82
CA PRO A 105 -13.62 10.67 -48.90
C PRO A 105 -12.88 10.59 -50.23
N LEU A 106 -12.91 11.70 -50.98
CA LEU A 106 -12.32 11.79 -52.32
C LEU A 106 -10.84 12.20 -52.30
N SER A 107 -10.27 12.52 -51.13
CA SER A 107 -8.88 12.94 -50.98
C SER A 107 -8.16 12.08 -49.93
N LYS A 108 -6.85 11.88 -50.13
CA LYS A 108 -6.00 11.16 -49.17
C LYS A 108 -5.98 11.85 -47.80
N LEU A 109 -6.09 13.18 -47.77
CA LEU A 109 -6.15 13.95 -46.53
C LEU A 109 -7.42 13.59 -45.73
N ALA A 110 -8.58 13.55 -46.38
CA ALA A 110 -9.85 13.22 -45.75
C ALA A 110 -9.91 11.75 -45.28
N VAL A 111 -9.22 10.84 -45.98
CA VAL A 111 -9.04 9.45 -45.51
C VAL A 111 -8.20 9.41 -44.23
N VAL A 112 -7.14 10.21 -44.16
CA VAL A 112 -6.27 10.29 -42.98
C VAL A 112 -7.03 10.90 -41.81
N GLU A 113 -7.74 12.01 -42.01
CA GLU A 113 -8.57 12.66 -40.98
C GLU A 113 -9.63 11.70 -40.43
N TYR A 114 -10.35 10.98 -41.29
CA TYR A 114 -11.31 9.97 -40.89
C TYR A 114 -10.68 8.80 -40.13
N ALA A 115 -9.53 8.30 -40.60
CA ALA A 115 -8.80 7.23 -39.92
C ALA A 115 -8.28 7.71 -38.55
N THR A 116 -7.86 8.97 -38.43
CA THR A 116 -7.44 9.54 -37.15
C THR A 116 -8.60 9.71 -36.18
N GLU A 117 -9.80 10.09 -36.64
CA GLU A 117 -11.00 10.13 -35.80
C GLU A 117 -11.38 8.75 -35.25
N LEU A 118 -11.19 7.68 -36.04
CA LEU A 118 -11.38 6.29 -35.64
C LEU A 118 -10.35 5.79 -34.60
N LEU A 119 -9.17 6.40 -34.58
CA LEU A 119 -8.07 6.05 -33.69
C LEU A 119 -8.05 6.89 -32.40
N LEU A 120 -8.96 7.86 -32.25
CA LEU A 120 -9.13 8.61 -31.01
C LEU A 120 -9.72 7.66 -29.95
N GLU A 121 -8.82 7.04 -29.19
CA GLU A 121 -9.14 6.21 -28.04
C GLU A 121 -9.64 7.09 -26.88
N ASP A 122 -10.92 7.48 -26.91
CA ASP A 122 -11.56 8.12 -25.76
C ASP A 122 -11.67 7.11 -24.62
N THR A 123 -10.72 7.19 -23.68
CA THR A 123 -10.67 6.36 -22.49
C THR A 123 -11.52 7.01 -21.41
N GLU A 124 -12.84 6.82 -21.46
CA GLU A 124 -13.73 7.32 -20.41
C GLU A 124 -13.55 6.47 -19.14
N SER A 125 -12.90 7.05 -18.12
CA SER A 125 -12.72 6.43 -16.82
C SER A 125 -14.02 6.56 -16.02
N GLU A 126 -14.95 5.62 -16.16
CA GLU A 126 -16.20 5.62 -15.42
C GLU A 126 -15.92 5.32 -13.92
N TRP A 127 -16.35 6.23 -13.04
CA TRP A 127 -16.27 6.07 -11.59
C TRP A 127 -17.10 4.87 -11.13
N ASN A 128 -16.50 3.93 -10.38
CA ASN A 128 -17.23 2.78 -9.85
C ASN A 128 -18.28 3.25 -8.81
N PRO A 129 -19.59 3.07 -9.06
CA PRO A 129 -20.63 3.47 -8.10
C PRO A 129 -20.61 2.64 -6.80
N ALA A 130 -19.90 1.51 -6.77
CA ALA A 130 -19.76 0.63 -5.59
C ALA A 130 -18.62 1.02 -4.63
N GLY A 131 -17.83 2.06 -4.94
CA GLY A 131 -16.71 2.53 -4.10
C GLY A 131 -15.36 1.88 -4.42
N PRO A 132 -14.31 2.16 -3.62
CA PRO A 132 -12.96 1.64 -3.84
C PRO A 132 -12.93 0.11 -3.72
N SER A 133 -12.11 -0.55 -4.54
CA SER A 133 -11.98 -2.00 -4.49
C SER A 133 -11.46 -2.45 -3.11
N PRO A 134 -11.78 -3.69 -2.67
CA PRO A 134 -11.25 -4.24 -1.43
C PRO A 134 -9.72 -4.15 -1.34
N ALA A 135 -9.02 -4.38 -2.46
CA ALA A 135 -7.56 -4.24 -2.54
C ALA A 135 -7.08 -2.81 -2.20
N VAL A 136 -7.76 -1.78 -2.69
CA VAL A 136 -7.42 -0.38 -2.40
C VAL A 136 -7.65 -0.04 -0.92
N VAL A 137 -8.75 -0.53 -0.33
CA VAL A 137 -9.06 -0.29 1.09
C VAL A 137 -8.03 -0.97 1.98
N LEU A 138 -7.72 -2.24 1.74
CA LEU A 138 -6.72 -2.99 2.50
C LEU A 138 -5.32 -2.41 2.32
N GLY A 139 -4.95 -2.00 1.10
CA GLY A 139 -3.69 -1.31 0.81
C GLY A 139 -3.56 0.02 1.56
N LYS A 140 -4.66 0.77 1.70
CA LYS A 140 -4.70 2.00 2.50
C LYS A 140 -4.48 1.72 3.98
N HIS A 141 -5.15 0.70 4.54
CA HIS A 141 -4.98 0.31 5.94
C HIS A 141 -3.55 -0.15 6.22
N ARG A 142 -2.97 -0.95 5.31
CA ARG A 142 -1.57 -1.37 5.38
C ARG A 142 -0.63 -0.16 5.41
N SER A 143 -0.87 0.80 4.53
CA SER A 143 -0.08 2.04 4.45
C SER A 143 -0.18 2.89 5.73
N GLN A 144 -1.35 2.90 6.40
CA GLN A 144 -1.52 3.57 7.68
C GLN A 144 -0.65 2.94 8.78
N HIS A 145 -0.64 1.61 8.90
CA HIS A 145 0.22 0.91 9.86
C HIS A 145 1.70 1.14 9.59
N ILE A 146 2.12 1.14 8.31
CA ILE A 146 3.49 1.48 7.91
C ILE A 146 3.81 2.93 8.32
N GLY A 147 2.86 3.86 8.15
CA GLY A 147 2.99 5.23 8.61
C GLY A 147 3.22 5.32 10.13
N GLN A 148 2.48 4.56 10.93
CA GLN A 148 2.67 4.51 12.39
C GLN A 148 4.04 3.93 12.78
N LEU A 149 4.49 2.87 12.09
CA LEU A 149 5.84 2.32 12.30
C LEU A 149 6.95 3.32 11.97
N ALA A 150 6.78 4.11 10.91
CA ALA A 150 7.74 5.15 10.55
C ALA A 150 7.81 6.27 11.60
N LEU A 151 6.70 6.58 12.27
CA LEU A 151 6.68 7.54 13.39
C LEU A 151 7.38 7.01 14.63
N LEU A 152 7.25 5.71 14.91
CA LEU A 152 7.93 5.04 16.04
C LEU A 152 9.45 4.91 15.82
N LEU A 153 9.87 4.76 14.56
CA LEU A 153 11.27 4.57 14.16
C LEU A 153 11.73 5.69 13.21
N PRO A 154 11.74 6.95 13.66
CA PRO A 154 11.86 8.12 12.78
C PRO A 154 13.16 8.16 11.99
N ARG A 155 14.26 7.69 12.57
CA ARG A 155 15.58 7.68 11.91
C ARG A 155 15.70 6.67 10.77
N LEU A 156 14.79 5.69 10.70
CA LEU A 156 14.71 4.76 9.58
C LEU A 156 14.06 5.38 8.35
N SER A 157 13.39 6.54 8.48
CA SER A 157 12.74 7.24 7.35
C SER A 157 13.71 7.55 6.21
N ASN A 158 14.97 7.88 6.53
CA ASN A 158 16.02 8.18 5.53
C ASN A 158 16.44 6.94 4.71
N TRP A 159 16.11 5.74 5.19
CA TRP A 159 16.44 4.46 4.54
C TRP A 159 15.27 3.86 3.80
N ARG A 160 14.07 4.44 3.91
CA ARG A 160 12.88 3.94 3.23
C ARG A 160 13.00 4.25 1.75
N VAL A 161 12.92 3.21 0.91
CA VAL A 161 12.66 3.40 -0.51
C VAL A 161 11.16 3.71 -0.63
N ILE A 162 10.83 5.00 -0.64
CA ILE A 162 9.51 5.45 -1.08
C ILE A 162 9.52 5.25 -2.60
N ASP A 163 8.54 4.51 -3.10
CA ASP A 163 8.42 4.10 -4.51
C ASP A 163 8.93 5.21 -5.44
N ALA A 164 9.98 4.90 -6.19
CA ALA A 164 10.53 5.80 -7.18
C ALA A 164 9.45 6.02 -8.23
N ASP A 165 9.22 7.29 -8.56
CA ASP A 165 8.27 7.75 -9.56
C ASP A 165 8.08 6.71 -10.69
N PRO A 166 6.87 6.13 -10.86
CA PRO A 166 6.64 5.04 -11.82
C PRO A 166 6.93 5.48 -13.27
N PHE A 167 7.12 6.77 -13.50
CA PHE A 167 7.51 7.33 -14.78
C PHE A 167 8.95 7.90 -14.73
N GLN A 168 9.92 7.09 -15.14
CA GLN A 168 11.29 7.54 -15.47
C GLN A 168 11.43 7.89 -16.97
N GLY A 169 10.31 8.08 -17.68
CA GLY A 169 10.31 8.43 -19.10
C GLY A 169 10.49 9.93 -19.29
N THR A 170 11.39 10.34 -20.18
CA THR A 170 11.46 11.74 -20.63
C THR A 170 10.21 12.04 -21.47
N LEU A 171 9.37 12.98 -21.03
CA LEU A 171 8.30 13.54 -21.87
C LEU A 171 8.96 14.30 -23.02
N VAL A 172 9.17 13.62 -24.14
CA VAL A 172 9.57 14.26 -25.39
C VAL A 172 8.36 15.04 -25.89
N ARG A 173 8.36 16.36 -25.69
CA ARG A 173 7.45 17.25 -26.40
C ARG A 173 7.94 17.36 -27.83
N SER A 174 7.24 16.69 -28.75
CA SER A 174 7.33 16.93 -30.20
C SER A 174 6.57 18.20 -30.57
#